data_AF-B5HJ71-F1
#
_entry.id   AF-B5HJ71-F1
#
_cell.length_a   1.000
_cell.length_b   1.000
_cell.length_c   1.000
_cell.angle_alpha   90.00
_cell.angle_beta   90.00
_cell.angle_gamma   90.00
#
_symmetry.space_group_name_H-M   'P 1'
#
loop_
_entity.id
_entity.type
_entity.pdbx_description
1 polymer ?
#
loop_
_entity_poly.entity_id
_entity_poly.type
_entity_poly.pdbx_seq_one_letter_code
_entity_poly.pdbx_strand_id
1 'polypeptide(L)'
;MHMLDMQKNLKKRLPEYRRVQLHPNTFRDRTQSAIWEFTWTESKEHPGPRRAIDQMYYEDDGTEYALYMSGPAQDWATTREQFDTMLRGWRPPAQ
;
A
#
# COMPACT_ATOMS: atom_id res chain seq x y z
N MET A 1 -11.97 -10.53 -1.15
CA MET A 1 -10.62 -10.01 -1.48
C MET A 1 -10.14 -9.21 -0.30
N HIS A 2 -9.08 -9.66 0.37
CA HIS A 2 -8.58 -9.12 1.64
C HIS A 2 -8.44 -7.57 1.64
N MET A 3 -7.87 -7.00 0.56
CA MET A 3 -7.71 -5.54 0.42
C MET A 3 -8.99 -4.71 0.45
N LEU A 4 -10.11 -5.23 -0.07
CA LEU A 4 -11.37 -4.49 -0.05
C LEU A 4 -11.92 -4.38 1.37
N ASP A 5 -11.68 -5.38 2.21
CA ASP A 5 -12.09 -5.36 3.61
C ASP A 5 -11.16 -4.47 4.44
N MET A 6 -9.85 -4.46 4.15
CA MET A 6 -8.93 -3.46 4.69
C MET A 6 -9.38 -2.03 4.33
N GLN A 7 -9.73 -1.79 3.07
CA GLN A 7 -10.22 -0.49 2.60
C GLN A 7 -11.44 -0.01 3.38
N LYS A 8 -12.44 -0.88 3.59
CA LYS A 8 -13.64 -0.54 4.35
C LYS A 8 -13.31 -0.12 5.79
N ASN A 9 -12.36 -0.81 6.42
CA ASN A 9 -11.94 -0.49 7.79
C ASN A 9 -11.16 0.82 7.86
N LEU A 10 -10.25 1.08 6.92
CA LEU A 10 -9.51 2.35 6.87
C LEU A 10 -10.43 3.54 6.63
N LYS A 11 -11.42 3.41 5.74
CA LYS A 11 -12.40 4.48 5.49
C LYS A 11 -13.16 4.92 6.75
N LYS A 12 -13.36 4.02 7.71
CA LYS A 12 -14.02 4.34 8.99
C LYS A 12 -13.09 5.03 9.98
N ARG A 13 -11.79 4.75 9.90
CA ARG A 13 -10.79 5.16 10.90
C ARG A 13 -9.99 6.40 10.51
N LEU A 14 -9.80 6.62 9.20
CA LEU A 14 -8.95 7.69 8.67
C LEU A 14 -9.80 8.90 8.27
N PRO A 15 -9.57 10.08 8.85
CA PRO A 15 -10.25 11.32 8.46
C PRO A 15 -9.99 11.64 6.98
N GLU A 16 -11.04 12.07 6.28
CA GLU A 16 -10.97 12.46 4.86
C GLU A 16 -10.35 11.40 3.93
N TYR A 17 -10.52 10.12 4.28
CA TYR A 17 -10.03 9.01 3.47
C TYR A 17 -10.50 9.13 2.01
N ARG A 18 -9.56 9.06 1.08
CA ARG A 18 -9.83 8.94 -0.36
C ARG A 18 -8.97 7.85 -0.97
N ARG A 19 -9.61 6.97 -1.76
CA ARG A 19 -8.89 6.01 -2.59
C ARG A 19 -8.38 6.72 -3.84
N VAL A 20 -7.08 6.60 -4.12
CA VAL A 20 -6.44 7.09 -5.34
C VAL A 20 -6.51 6.00 -6.42
N GLN A 21 -6.05 4.79 -6.11
CA GLN A 21 -6.17 3.63 -6.99
C GLN A 21 -6.34 2.35 -6.18
N LEU A 22 -7.02 1.35 -6.75
CA LEU A 22 -7.02 -0.02 -6.26
C LEU A 22 -7.29 -0.90 -7.48
N HIS A 23 -6.29 -1.64 -7.94
CA HIS A 23 -6.45 -2.50 -9.09
C HIS A 23 -5.53 -3.72 -9.00
N PRO A 24 -5.93 -4.85 -9.62
CA PRO A 24 -5.05 -6.01 -9.74
C PRO A 24 -3.81 -5.67 -10.58
N ASN A 25 -2.71 -6.33 -10.29
CA ASN A 25 -1.48 -6.26 -11.08
C ASN A 25 -0.74 -7.61 -11.07
N THR A 26 0.40 -7.66 -11.74
CA THR A 26 1.34 -8.78 -11.65
C THR A 26 2.59 -8.29 -10.94
N PHE A 27 2.97 -8.95 -9.85
CA PHE A 27 4.16 -8.64 -9.09
C PHE A 27 4.92 -9.94 -8.81
N ARG A 28 6.23 -9.99 -9.13
CA ARG A 28 7.08 -11.18 -8.93
C ARG A 28 6.49 -12.44 -9.58
N ASP A 29 5.96 -12.31 -10.79
CA ASP A 29 5.29 -13.39 -11.53
C ASP A 29 4.04 -13.98 -10.83
N ARG A 30 3.53 -13.28 -9.80
CA ARG A 30 2.28 -13.61 -9.12
C ARG A 30 1.14 -12.77 -9.70
N THR A 31 0.06 -13.44 -10.10
CA THR A 31 -1.16 -12.80 -10.64
C THR A 31 -2.18 -12.50 -9.55
N GLN A 32 -2.10 -13.19 -8.41
CA GLN A 32 -2.81 -12.84 -7.19
C GLN A 32 -2.07 -11.69 -6.51
N SER A 33 -2.13 -10.51 -7.13
CA SER A 33 -1.49 -9.30 -6.65
C SER A 33 -2.36 -8.09 -6.95
N ALA A 34 -2.24 -7.07 -6.11
CA ALA A 34 -2.92 -5.81 -6.31
C ALA A 34 -2.14 -4.66 -5.69
N ILE A 35 -2.30 -3.48 -6.29
CA ILE A 35 -1.77 -2.24 -5.77
C ILE A 35 -2.91 -1.36 -5.25
N TRP A 36 -2.72 -0.76 -4.09
CA TRP A 36 -3.67 0.14 -3.48
C TRP A 36 -2.98 1.42 -3.03
N GLU A 37 -3.54 2.54 -3.43
CA GLU A 37 -3.04 3.84 -3.04
C GLU A 37 -4.20 4.70 -2.53
N PHE A 38 -3.95 5.43 -1.45
CA PHE A 38 -4.96 6.24 -0.80
C PHE A 38 -4.35 7.41 -0.04
N THR A 39 -5.19 8.40 0.25
CA THR A 39 -4.85 9.59 1.04
C THR A 39 -5.76 9.71 2.24
N TRP A 40 -5.28 10.39 3.28
CA TRP A 40 -6.06 10.80 4.45
C TRP A 40 -5.46 12.07 5.05
N THR A 41 -6.19 12.71 5.95
CA THR A 41 -5.65 13.78 6.79
C THR A 41 -5.34 13.20 8.16
N GLU A 42 -4.06 13.11 8.50
CA GLU A 42 -3.64 12.68 9.83
C GLU A 42 -3.99 13.78 10.85
N SER A 43 -4.59 13.37 11.97
CA SER A 43 -5.05 14.29 13.01
C SER A 43 -4.34 14.09 14.35
N LYS A 44 -3.49 13.06 14.46
CA LYS A 44 -2.79 12.71 15.70
C LYS A 44 -1.31 13.12 15.61
N GLU A 45 -0.42 12.16 15.39
CA GLU A 45 1.02 12.38 15.36
C GLU A 45 1.43 12.82 13.94
N HIS A 46 2.12 13.97 13.86
CA HIS A 46 2.46 14.63 12.59
C HIS A 46 1.23 14.94 11.73
N PRO A 47 0.36 15.87 12.21
CA PRO A 47 -0.89 16.18 11.53
C PRO A 47 -0.65 16.76 10.14
N GLY A 48 -1.57 16.46 9.23
CA GLY A 48 -1.53 16.96 7.87
C GLY A 48 -1.90 15.91 6.81
N PRO A 49 -1.91 16.31 5.53
CA PRO A 49 -2.27 15.43 4.44
C PRO A 49 -1.21 14.35 4.27
N ARG A 50 -1.65 13.10 4.27
CA ARG A 50 -0.85 11.89 4.11
C ARG A 50 -1.28 11.12 2.88
N ARG A 51 -0.34 10.36 2.32
CA ARG A 51 -0.58 9.43 1.24
C ARG A 51 0.16 8.13 1.51
N ALA A 52 -0.45 7.01 1.14
CA ALA A 52 0.11 5.69 1.27
C ALA A 52 -0.10 4.87 0.02
N ILE A 53 0.79 3.91 -0.17
CA ILE A 53 0.76 2.90 -1.22
C ILE A 53 1.08 1.53 -0.62
N ASP A 54 0.36 0.53 -1.09
CA ASP A 54 0.46 -0.85 -0.66
C ASP A 54 0.50 -1.77 -1.89
N GLN A 55 1.55 -2.58 -2.01
CA GLN A 55 1.62 -3.68 -2.96
C GLN A 55 1.42 -4.99 -2.21
N MET A 56 0.32 -5.67 -2.53
CA MET A 56 0.00 -6.96 -1.94
C MET A 56 0.13 -8.06 -2.96
N TYR A 57 0.61 -9.23 -2.53
CA TYR A 57 0.66 -10.42 -3.37
C TYR A 57 0.64 -11.71 -2.53
N TYR A 58 0.25 -12.81 -3.18
CA TYR A 58 0.27 -14.15 -2.60
C TYR A 58 1.34 -15.02 -3.27
N GLU A 59 2.08 -15.80 -2.47
CA GLU A 59 2.92 -16.90 -2.95
C GLU A 59 2.08 -18.17 -3.20
N ASP A 60 2.66 -19.17 -3.88
CA ASP A 60 1.97 -20.42 -4.24
C ASP A 60 1.52 -21.25 -3.03
N ASP A 61 2.19 -21.08 -1.89
CA ASP A 61 1.83 -21.72 -0.62
C ASP A 61 0.67 -21.01 0.11
N GLY A 62 0.16 -19.92 -0.46
CA GLY A 62 -0.88 -19.08 0.13
C GLY A 62 -0.36 -18.02 1.10
N THR A 63 0.95 -17.88 1.28
CA THR A 63 1.53 -16.81 2.12
C THR A 63 1.22 -15.45 1.52
N GLU A 64 0.66 -14.56 2.34
CA GLU A 64 0.31 -13.19 1.96
C GLU A 64 1.42 -12.22 2.37
N TYR A 65 1.90 -11.43 1.41
CA TYR A 65 2.83 -10.34 1.64
C TYR A 65 2.19 -9.00 1.29
N ALA A 66 2.41 -8.01 2.15
CA ALA A 66 2.01 -6.62 1.94
C ALA A 66 3.22 -5.71 2.12
N LEU A 67 3.54 -4.95 1.08
CA LEU A 67 4.58 -3.94 1.09
C LEU A 67 3.93 -2.57 1.16
N TYR A 68 4.01 -1.95 2.33
CA TYR A 68 3.34 -0.69 2.64
C TYR A 68 4.35 0.44 2.84
N MET A 69 4.05 1.60 2.28
CA MET A 69 4.79 2.84 2.57
C MET A 69 3.84 4.03 2.65
N SER A 70 4.14 4.97 3.56
CA SER A 70 3.36 6.20 3.69
C SER A 70 4.23 7.41 4.03
N GLY A 71 3.81 8.57 3.53
CA GLY A 71 4.54 9.83 3.67
C GLY A 71 3.64 11.06 3.67
N PRO A 72 4.17 12.25 3.97
CA PRO A 72 3.48 13.51 3.74
C PRO A 72 3.06 13.62 2.27
N ALA A 73 1.85 14.10 2.01
CA ALA A 73 1.35 14.20 0.64
C ALA A 73 2.17 15.14 -0.25
N GLN A 74 2.78 16.17 0.35
CA GLN A 74 3.67 17.13 -0.34
C GLN A 74 4.96 16.48 -0.85
N ASP A 75 5.46 15.44 -0.16
CA ASP A 75 6.73 14.76 -0.45
C ASP A 75 6.51 13.45 -1.22
N TRP A 76 5.32 13.28 -1.80
CA TRP A 76 4.89 12.00 -2.35
C TRP A 76 5.77 11.47 -3.48
N ALA A 77 6.35 12.36 -4.30
CA ALA A 77 7.26 11.95 -5.37
C ALA A 77 8.46 11.17 -4.80
N THR A 78 9.05 11.67 -3.72
CA THR A 78 10.16 11.03 -3.01
C THR A 78 9.72 9.72 -2.37
N THR A 79 8.57 9.70 -1.69
CA THR A 79 8.03 8.46 -1.09
C THR A 79 7.77 7.39 -2.16
N ARG A 80 7.26 7.80 -3.33
CA ARG A 80 6.99 6.87 -4.43
C ARG A 80 8.28 6.27 -5.00
N GLU A 81 9.31 7.08 -5.20
CA GLU A 81 10.61 6.58 -5.67
C GLU A 81 11.25 5.58 -4.68
N GLN A 82 11.13 5.87 -3.38
CA GLN A 82 11.58 4.97 -2.32
C GLN A 82 10.78 3.67 -2.31
N PHE A 83 9.46 3.74 -2.49
CA PHE A 83 8.59 2.58 -2.62
C PHE A 83 9.00 1.69 -3.80
N ASP A 84 9.21 2.29 -4.98
CA ASP A 84 9.63 1.54 -6.16
C ASP A 84 11.02 0.89 -5.95
N THR A 85 11.92 1.56 -5.22
CA THR A 85 13.22 0.99 -4.83
C THR A 85 13.07 -0.19 -3.88
N MET A 86 12.20 -0.06 -2.87
CA MET A 86 11.86 -1.14 -1.94
C MET A 86 11.31 -2.36 -2.70
N LEU A 87 10.38 -2.16 -3.65
CA LEU A 87 9.82 -3.25 -4.46
C LEU A 87 10.88 -4.01 -5.26
N ARG A 88 11.86 -3.30 -5.84
CA ARG A 88 12.97 -3.92 -6.59
C ARG A 88 13.87 -4.77 -5.68
N GLY A 89 14.17 -4.25 -4.49
CA GLY A 89 15.05 -4.90 -3.50
C GLY A 89 14.39 -6.04 -2.74
N TRP A 90 13.08 -6.00 -2.54
CA TRP A 90 12.35 -6.99 -1.75
C TRP A 90 12.54 -8.42 -2.23
N ARG A 91 12.77 -9.33 -1.29
CA ARG A 91 12.71 -10.78 -1.48
C ARG A 91 11.98 -11.38 -0.27
N PRO A 92 11.00 -12.27 -0.47
CA PRO A 92 10.45 -13.03 0.64
C PRO A 92 11.55 -13.89 1.27
N PRO A 93 11.42 -14.25 2.57
CA PRO A 93 12.34 -15.20 3.22
C PRO A 93 12.47 -16.49 2.40
N ALA A 94 13.65 -17.12 2.46
CA ALA A 94 13.81 -18.47 1.93
C ALA A 94 12.85 -19.40 2.69
N GLN A 95 12.02 -20.12 1.94
CA GLN A 95 11.16 -21.19 2.46
C GLN A 95 11.99 -22.41 2.87
#